data_AF-A0A8F8CE88-F1
#
_entry.id   AF-A0A8F8CE88-F1
#
_cell.length_a   1.000
_cell.length_b   1.000
_cell.length_c   1.000
_cell.angle_alpha   90.00
_cell.angle_beta   90.00
_cell.angle_gamma   90.00
#
_symmetry.space_group_name_H-M   'P 1'
#
loop_
_entity.id
_entity.type
_entity.pdbx_description
1 polymer ?
#
loop_
_entity_poly.entity_id
_entity_poly.type
_entity_poly.pdbx_seq_one_letter_code
_entity_poly.pdbx_strand_id
1 'polypeptide(L)'
;MTASAPIDTTGLLTILGVIAAVWALISPTNRLRLRFCTTWVDWVVGGSVFFLVHYLMYAPVLEQLGLYYSLGPWKWGLDSSSAVYLLLLSVALYFFWRTRFPTLARGRVHVFRELIENLHLTKRYDELVLLVEPQLPTLISLTRQQSWLVCWIDNGGNSKDELAALLRGEPPKTPSAWRQQWRRSLHTLKSRCAERDQASLQARETLLNLVTSPELTIHLAQAHPHFCLKLLEADEAIRSDFIAHYVDALLDAKGSRLYVELKNNRNLNGGSRLYLPESNRLLRFFFADAAMAVKNDVEAAIGDSVRRRLDEDKQLAETLNEPLGSYQEVGRFRCPINSGITLFEIMVHEGIHQGLQDHMWLHYFDDFAEKILKQMSGVSDEEAYLEWPTPFHYLLGRMVGVSTDWAEQCARIDDSEIPQATRCAVDFDRHYISKQATKVMGAMLQHIIPSEKLSASFKTHLLEIAIRSYVRLQSDPRMADVAASFLKAVIVGSDLPTKDAYRQELRNVFGNLDHVLRDNASTFKAALDASLP
;
A
#
# COMPACT_ATOMS: atom_id res chain seq x y z
N MET A 1 -81.11 -0.97 8.76
CA MET A 1 -80.20 -0.25 7.86
C MET A 1 -78.97 0.13 8.67
N THR A 2 -77.95 -0.73 8.70
CA THR A 2 -76.68 -0.43 9.37
C THR A 2 -75.85 0.45 8.43
N ALA A 3 -75.57 1.68 8.84
CA ALA A 3 -74.75 2.62 8.09
C ALA A 3 -73.38 1.97 7.82
N SER A 4 -73.01 1.85 6.55
CA SER A 4 -71.67 1.43 6.14
C SER A 4 -70.67 2.46 6.67
N ALA A 5 -69.79 2.06 7.56
CA ALA A 5 -68.66 2.89 7.96
C ALA A 5 -67.90 3.31 6.69
N PRO A 6 -67.71 4.62 6.42
CA PRO A 6 -67.00 5.08 5.23
C PRO A 6 -65.55 4.59 5.29
N ILE A 7 -65.09 4.00 4.19
CA ILE A 7 -63.69 3.57 4.06
C ILE A 7 -62.84 4.83 3.94
N ASP A 8 -62.14 5.21 5.01
CA ASP A 8 -61.23 6.35 4.97
C ASP A 8 -59.89 5.95 4.33
N THR A 9 -59.76 6.16 3.02
CA THR A 9 -58.53 5.89 2.27
C THR A 9 -57.56 7.07 2.29
N THR A 10 -57.95 8.20 2.92
CA THR A 10 -57.21 9.46 2.88
C THR A 10 -55.81 9.30 3.44
N GLY A 11 -55.68 8.65 4.61
CA GLY A 11 -54.39 8.41 5.26
C GLY A 11 -53.43 7.55 4.41
N LEU A 12 -53.95 6.54 3.70
CA LEU A 12 -53.14 5.68 2.84
C LEU A 12 -52.64 6.44 1.61
N LEU A 13 -53.49 7.29 1.02
CA LEU A 13 -53.14 8.11 -0.14
C LEU A 13 -52.10 9.18 0.23
N THR A 14 -52.22 9.79 1.42
CA THR A 14 -51.20 10.70 1.96
C THR A 14 -49.85 10.00 2.16
N ILE A 15 -49.84 8.79 2.74
CA ILE A 15 -48.60 8.05 3.00
C ILE A 15 -47.95 7.58 1.69
N LEU A 16 -48.73 7.08 0.72
CA LEU A 16 -48.22 6.76 -0.62
C LEU A 16 -47.66 8.01 -1.33
N GLY A 17 -48.33 9.15 -1.19
CA GLY A 17 -47.87 10.44 -1.71
C GLY A 17 -46.52 10.86 -1.10
N VAL A 18 -46.36 10.73 0.23
CA VAL A 18 -45.09 11.00 0.92
C VAL A 18 -43.99 10.04 0.48
N ILE A 19 -44.27 8.74 0.36
CA ILE A 19 -43.29 7.75 -0.13
C ILE A 19 -42.85 8.08 -1.56
N ALA A 20 -43.80 8.43 -2.45
CA ALA A 20 -43.49 8.81 -3.82
C ALA A 20 -42.64 10.10 -3.89
N ALA A 21 -42.97 11.10 -3.07
CA ALA A 21 -42.20 12.35 -2.98
C ALA A 21 -40.78 12.11 -2.45
N VAL A 22 -40.63 11.32 -1.39
CA VAL A 22 -39.33 10.93 -0.84
C VAL A 22 -38.53 10.16 -1.89
N TRP A 23 -39.14 9.18 -2.58
CA TRP A 23 -38.48 8.43 -3.64
C TRP A 23 -38.01 9.32 -4.80
N ALA A 24 -38.80 10.33 -5.18
CA ALA A 24 -38.45 11.31 -6.20
C ALA A 24 -37.25 12.18 -5.79
N LEU A 25 -37.12 12.53 -4.50
CA LEU A 25 -36.02 13.34 -3.96
C LEU A 25 -34.71 12.55 -3.74
N ILE A 26 -34.77 11.23 -3.61
CA ILE A 26 -33.58 10.40 -3.39
C ILE A 26 -32.71 10.34 -4.66
N SER A 27 -31.41 10.66 -4.51
CA SER A 27 -30.42 10.61 -5.58
C SER A 27 -30.25 9.18 -6.16
N PRO A 28 -29.80 9.04 -7.43
CA PRO A 28 -29.54 7.74 -8.03
C PRO A 28 -28.59 6.85 -7.19
N THR A 29 -27.56 7.44 -6.57
CA THR A 29 -26.62 6.76 -5.68
C THR A 29 -27.29 6.20 -4.43
N ASN A 30 -28.18 6.96 -3.80
CA ASN A 30 -28.92 6.51 -2.63
C ASN A 30 -29.95 5.43 -2.99
N ARG A 31 -30.54 5.46 -4.19
CA ARG A 31 -31.39 4.36 -4.70
C ARG A 31 -30.59 3.06 -4.88
N LEU A 32 -29.37 3.14 -5.41
CA LEU A 32 -28.47 1.98 -5.54
C LEU A 32 -28.04 1.45 -4.17
N ARG A 33 -27.73 2.33 -3.21
CA ARG A 33 -27.45 1.94 -1.82
C ARG A 33 -28.63 1.22 -1.18
N LEU A 34 -29.86 1.70 -1.38
CA LEU A 34 -31.07 1.02 -0.91
C LEU A 34 -31.25 -0.36 -1.54
N ARG A 35 -31.02 -0.50 -2.85
CA ARG A 35 -31.03 -1.80 -3.55
C ARG A 35 -29.96 -2.74 -3.00
N PHE A 36 -28.77 -2.22 -2.71
CA PHE A 36 -27.69 -2.99 -2.10
C PHE A 36 -28.05 -3.49 -0.70
N CYS A 37 -28.78 -2.71 0.10
CA CYS A 37 -29.22 -3.12 1.44
C CYS A 37 -30.43 -4.08 1.42
N THR A 38 -31.36 -3.92 0.47
CA THR A 38 -32.68 -4.57 0.49
C THR A 38 -32.69 -5.96 -0.14
N THR A 39 -32.97 -7.00 0.66
CA THR A 39 -33.12 -8.43 0.28
C THR A 39 -34.52 -8.82 -0.15
N TRP A 40 -34.60 -9.97 -0.82
CA TRP A 40 -35.90 -10.56 -1.19
C TRP A 40 -36.73 -10.81 0.08
N VAL A 41 -36.08 -11.18 1.20
CA VAL A 41 -36.73 -11.29 2.52
C VAL A 41 -37.29 -9.95 2.96
N ASP A 42 -36.55 -8.86 2.77
CA ASP A 42 -37.02 -7.51 3.11
C ASP A 42 -38.26 -7.11 2.27
N TRP A 43 -38.32 -7.53 1.00
CA TRP A 43 -39.52 -7.36 0.17
C TRP A 43 -40.70 -8.19 0.66
N VAL A 44 -40.48 -9.42 1.15
CA VAL A 44 -41.54 -10.25 1.75
C VAL A 44 -42.05 -9.63 3.05
N VAL A 45 -41.16 -9.10 3.89
CA VAL A 45 -41.55 -8.40 5.14
C VAL A 45 -42.38 -7.16 4.79
N GLY A 46 -41.91 -6.32 3.87
CA GLY A 46 -42.66 -5.13 3.42
C GLY A 46 -44.01 -5.48 2.79
N GLY A 47 -44.04 -6.50 1.93
CA GLY A 47 -45.26 -7.00 1.30
C GLY A 47 -46.26 -7.57 2.31
N SER A 48 -45.77 -8.36 3.28
CA SER A 48 -46.61 -8.92 4.34
C SER A 48 -47.27 -7.83 5.19
N VAL A 49 -46.51 -6.79 5.57
CA VAL A 49 -47.09 -5.68 6.34
C VAL A 49 -48.05 -4.86 5.48
N PHE A 50 -47.74 -4.66 4.20
CA PHE A 50 -48.64 -3.99 3.27
C PHE A 50 -49.98 -4.72 3.12
N PHE A 51 -49.96 -6.05 2.98
CA PHE A 51 -51.17 -6.87 2.95
C PHE A 51 -51.93 -6.80 4.27
N LEU A 52 -51.23 -6.80 5.41
CA LEU A 52 -51.86 -6.66 6.73
C LEU A 52 -52.54 -5.30 6.91
N VAL A 53 -51.91 -4.21 6.44
CA VAL A 53 -52.51 -2.87 6.44
C VAL A 53 -53.79 -2.85 5.59
N HIS A 54 -53.75 -3.44 4.39
CA HIS A 54 -54.94 -3.53 3.53
C HIS A 54 -56.04 -4.38 4.15
N TYR A 55 -55.69 -5.51 4.78
CA TYR A 55 -56.63 -6.35 5.49
C TYR A 55 -57.36 -5.59 6.62
N LEU A 56 -56.63 -4.78 7.39
CA LEU A 56 -57.19 -3.96 8.46
C LEU A 56 -58.05 -2.79 7.95
N MET A 57 -57.66 -2.15 6.85
CA MET A 57 -58.44 -1.06 6.24
C MET A 57 -59.75 -1.54 5.61
N TYR A 58 -59.74 -2.71 4.98
CA TYR A 58 -60.93 -3.30 4.33
C TYR A 58 -61.71 -4.24 5.24
N ALA A 59 -61.39 -4.30 6.54
CA ALA A 59 -62.13 -5.08 7.55
C ALA A 59 -63.66 -4.97 7.44
N PRO A 60 -64.29 -3.77 7.34
CA PRO A 60 -65.75 -3.67 7.25
C PRO A 60 -66.35 -4.26 5.96
N VAL A 61 -65.57 -4.32 4.87
CA VAL A 61 -65.99 -4.94 3.60
C VAL A 61 -65.82 -6.46 3.66
N LEU A 62 -64.75 -6.94 4.29
CA LEU A 62 -64.49 -8.35 4.52
C LEU A 62 -65.51 -8.98 5.46
N GLU A 63 -66.01 -8.23 6.43
CA GLU A 63 -67.11 -8.64 7.32
C GLU A 63 -68.40 -8.86 6.53
N GLN A 64 -68.72 -7.98 5.57
CA GLN A 64 -69.90 -8.12 4.72
C GLN A 64 -69.82 -9.32 3.75
N LEU A 65 -68.60 -9.70 3.34
CA LEU A 65 -68.35 -10.84 2.45
C LEU A 65 -68.18 -12.17 3.21
N GLY A 66 -68.24 -12.17 4.55
CA GLY A 66 -68.05 -13.36 5.38
C GLY A 66 -66.61 -13.91 5.39
N LEU A 67 -65.64 -13.12 4.92
CA LEU A 67 -64.22 -13.49 4.81
C LEU A 67 -63.37 -12.88 5.93
N TYR A 68 -64.00 -12.20 6.89
CA TYR A 68 -63.31 -11.59 8.03
C TYR A 68 -63.01 -12.62 9.11
N TYR A 69 -61.75 -12.63 9.55
CA TYR A 69 -61.27 -13.46 10.64
C TYR A 69 -60.79 -12.53 11.75
N SER A 70 -61.55 -12.45 12.85
CA SER A 70 -61.19 -11.60 13.98
C SER A 70 -59.96 -12.17 14.67
N LEU A 71 -58.87 -11.40 14.68
CA LEU A 71 -57.61 -11.73 15.37
C LEU A 71 -57.69 -11.54 16.90
N GLY A 72 -58.90 -11.48 17.47
CA GLY A 72 -59.18 -11.26 18.89
C GLY A 72 -59.51 -9.79 19.22
N PRO A 73 -60.01 -9.51 20.44
CA PRO A 73 -60.31 -8.15 20.86
C PRO A 73 -59.02 -7.33 20.94
N TRP A 74 -59.04 -6.11 20.40
CA TRP A 74 -57.93 -5.17 20.51
C TRP A 74 -57.56 -4.97 21.98
N LYS A 75 -56.36 -5.42 22.37
CA LYS A 75 -55.82 -5.19 23.70
C LYS A 75 -55.13 -3.82 23.73
N TRP A 76 -55.19 -3.13 24.86
CA TRP A 76 -54.50 -1.86 25.13
C TRP A 76 -55.04 -0.60 24.40
N GLY A 77 -56.32 -0.58 24.02
CA GLY A 77 -56.96 0.63 23.47
C GLY A 77 -56.53 0.99 22.04
N LEU A 78 -55.90 0.05 21.33
CA LEU A 78 -55.58 0.21 19.91
C LEU A 78 -56.84 0.11 19.06
N ASP A 79 -57.06 1.08 18.17
CA ASP A 79 -58.04 1.01 17.08
C ASP A 79 -57.36 0.56 15.78
N SER A 80 -58.15 0.19 14.76
CA SER A 80 -57.64 -0.22 13.46
C SER A 80 -56.71 0.83 12.83
N SER A 81 -57.00 2.12 13.04
CA SER A 81 -56.19 3.26 12.59
C SER A 81 -54.81 3.32 13.25
N SER A 82 -54.75 3.23 14.59
CA SER A 82 -53.48 3.24 15.33
C SER A 82 -52.63 2.00 15.05
N ALA A 83 -53.27 0.85 14.82
CA ALA A 83 -52.57 -0.37 14.42
C ALA A 83 -51.92 -0.23 13.03
N VAL A 84 -52.61 0.36 12.06
CA VAL A 84 -52.03 0.67 10.73
C VAL A 84 -50.84 1.63 10.87
N TYR A 85 -50.95 2.66 11.70
CA TYR A 85 -49.83 3.57 11.96
C TYR A 85 -48.62 2.86 12.57
N LEU A 86 -48.82 2.03 13.60
CA LEU A 86 -47.74 1.27 14.25
C LEU A 86 -47.08 0.27 13.30
N LEU A 87 -47.86 -0.39 12.45
CA LEU A 87 -47.33 -1.29 11.42
C LEU A 87 -46.44 -0.54 10.43
N LEU A 88 -46.87 0.62 9.95
CA LEU A 88 -46.08 1.46 9.05
C LEU A 88 -44.81 2.00 9.72
N LEU A 89 -44.91 2.43 10.99
CA LEU A 89 -43.76 2.87 11.78
C LEU A 89 -42.75 1.73 11.99
N SER A 90 -43.23 0.52 12.28
CA SER A 90 -42.37 -0.66 12.47
C SER A 90 -41.59 -1.03 11.21
N VAL A 91 -42.23 -0.94 10.03
CA VAL A 91 -41.57 -1.14 8.74
C VAL A 91 -40.55 -0.05 8.45
N ALA A 92 -40.88 1.21 8.74
CA ALA A 92 -39.94 2.32 8.58
C ALA A 92 -38.69 2.13 9.47
N LEU A 93 -38.87 1.76 10.74
CA LEU A 93 -37.77 1.44 11.67
C LEU A 93 -36.95 0.23 11.20
N TYR A 94 -37.62 -0.81 10.69
CA TYR A 94 -36.96 -1.99 10.14
C TYR A 94 -36.02 -1.64 8.97
N PHE A 95 -36.53 -0.91 7.97
CA PHE A 95 -35.71 -0.48 6.83
C PHE A 95 -34.62 0.53 7.22
N PHE A 96 -34.91 1.41 8.18
CA PHE A 96 -33.90 2.32 8.74
C PHE A 96 -32.74 1.55 9.39
N TRP A 97 -33.03 0.54 10.21
CA TRP A 97 -32.00 -0.30 10.81
C TRP A 97 -31.23 -1.11 9.76
N ARG A 98 -31.95 -1.67 8.78
CA ARG A 98 -31.36 -2.49 7.70
C ARG A 98 -30.37 -1.72 6.84
N THR A 99 -30.63 -0.44 6.57
CA THR A 99 -29.75 0.41 5.76
C THR A 99 -28.48 0.87 6.49
N ARG A 100 -28.45 0.75 7.83
CA ARG A 100 -27.28 1.10 8.66
C ARG A 100 -26.20 0.02 8.63
N PHE A 101 -26.58 -1.25 8.48
CA PHE A 101 -25.68 -2.40 8.53
C PHE A 101 -25.79 -3.27 7.26
N PRO A 102 -25.36 -2.76 6.09
CA PRO A 102 -25.34 -3.59 4.90
C PRO A 102 -24.29 -4.69 5.05
N THR A 103 -24.58 -5.87 4.49
CA THR A 103 -23.63 -6.99 4.41
C THR A 103 -23.51 -7.42 2.95
N LEU A 104 -22.29 -7.50 2.43
CA LEU A 104 -22.02 -7.92 1.06
C LEU A 104 -22.36 -9.40 0.87
N ALA A 105 -23.45 -9.65 0.16
CA ALA A 105 -23.83 -10.99 -0.28
C ALA A 105 -23.31 -11.26 -1.71
N ARG A 106 -22.99 -12.51 -2.03
CA ARG A 106 -22.44 -12.92 -3.35
C ARG A 106 -23.29 -12.49 -4.53
N GLY A 107 -24.62 -12.64 -4.44
CA GLY A 107 -25.55 -12.25 -5.49
C GLY A 107 -25.68 -10.73 -5.70
N ARG A 108 -24.95 -9.91 -4.93
CA ARG A 108 -24.99 -8.44 -4.99
C ARG A 108 -23.68 -7.79 -5.35
N VAL A 109 -22.65 -8.57 -5.63
CA VAL A 109 -21.35 -8.03 -6.02
C VAL A 109 -21.52 -7.11 -7.25
N HIS A 110 -22.41 -7.46 -8.18
CA HIS A 110 -22.75 -6.60 -9.31
C HIS A 110 -23.33 -5.22 -8.90
N VAL A 111 -24.32 -5.20 -8.01
CA VAL A 111 -24.93 -3.94 -7.51
C VAL A 111 -23.92 -3.13 -6.71
N PHE A 112 -23.05 -3.80 -5.95
CA PHE A 112 -21.98 -3.17 -5.19
C PHE A 112 -20.93 -2.53 -6.12
N ARG A 113 -20.55 -3.23 -7.19
CA ARG A 113 -19.67 -2.70 -8.22
C ARG A 113 -20.26 -1.48 -8.91
N GLU A 114 -21.52 -1.55 -9.35
CA GLU A 114 -22.21 -0.40 -9.97
C GLU A 114 -22.26 0.81 -9.03
N LEU A 115 -22.45 0.58 -7.73
CA LEU A 115 -22.40 1.64 -6.73
C LEU A 115 -20.99 2.25 -6.59
N ILE A 116 -19.95 1.43 -6.57
CA ILE A 116 -18.55 1.91 -6.54
C ILE A 116 -18.23 2.72 -7.79
N GLU A 117 -18.57 2.21 -8.98
CA GLU A 117 -18.34 2.91 -10.25
C GLU A 117 -19.07 4.26 -10.27
N ASN A 118 -20.31 4.33 -9.81
CA ASN A 118 -21.03 5.61 -9.71
C ASN A 118 -20.42 6.57 -8.69
N LEU A 119 -19.97 6.08 -7.53
CA LEU A 119 -19.30 6.93 -6.52
C LEU A 119 -17.94 7.42 -7.02
N HIS A 120 -17.23 6.58 -7.77
CA HIS A 120 -15.98 6.91 -8.42
C HIS A 120 -16.17 7.99 -9.49
N LEU A 121 -17.12 7.80 -10.41
CA LEU A 121 -17.46 8.77 -11.46
C LEU A 121 -17.94 10.11 -10.89
N THR A 122 -18.65 10.10 -9.75
CA THR A 122 -19.12 11.32 -9.08
C THR A 122 -18.09 11.94 -8.14
N LYS A 123 -16.87 11.39 -8.08
CA LYS A 123 -15.75 11.83 -7.22
C LYS A 123 -16.11 11.91 -5.73
N ARG A 124 -17.04 11.07 -5.27
CA ARG A 124 -17.48 10.98 -3.86
C ARG A 124 -16.63 9.96 -3.10
N TYR A 125 -15.34 10.22 -3.03
CA TYR A 125 -14.36 9.25 -2.52
C TYR A 125 -14.53 8.94 -1.02
N ASP A 126 -14.92 9.91 -0.19
CA ASP A 126 -15.21 9.66 1.24
C ASP A 126 -16.40 8.72 1.46
N GLU A 127 -17.48 8.92 0.70
CA GLU A 127 -18.65 8.04 0.74
C GLU A 127 -18.28 6.63 0.27
N LEU A 128 -17.38 6.52 -0.71
CA LEU A 128 -16.86 5.25 -1.20
C LEU A 128 -16.09 4.51 -0.11
N VAL A 129 -15.17 5.16 0.60
CA VAL A 129 -14.40 4.51 1.68
C VAL A 129 -15.31 3.98 2.77
N LEU A 130 -16.26 4.79 3.23
CA LEU A 130 -17.23 4.39 4.27
C LEU A 130 -18.08 3.19 3.86
N LEU A 131 -18.32 3.02 2.56
CA LEU A 131 -19.09 1.91 2.01
C LEU A 131 -18.22 0.65 1.81
N VAL A 132 -16.98 0.83 1.33
CA VAL A 132 -16.08 -0.28 0.98
C VAL A 132 -15.41 -0.87 2.21
N GLU A 133 -14.94 -0.03 3.14
CA GLU A 133 -14.15 -0.47 4.30
C GLU A 133 -14.81 -1.59 5.11
N PRO A 134 -16.11 -1.53 5.48
CA PRO A 134 -16.75 -2.61 6.22
C PRO A 134 -16.91 -3.91 5.42
N GLN A 135 -16.95 -3.81 4.09
CA GLN A 135 -17.18 -4.95 3.19
C GLN A 135 -15.89 -5.57 2.66
N LEU A 136 -14.75 -4.89 2.84
CA LEU A 136 -13.46 -5.28 2.30
C LEU A 136 -13.04 -6.72 2.69
N PRO A 137 -13.14 -7.17 3.95
CA PRO A 137 -12.77 -8.55 4.31
C PRO A 137 -13.60 -9.59 3.56
N THR A 138 -14.90 -9.32 3.39
CA THR A 138 -15.80 -10.18 2.62
C THR A 138 -15.41 -10.17 1.15
N LEU A 139 -15.13 -9.01 0.58
CA LEU A 139 -14.70 -8.87 -0.82
C LEU A 139 -13.42 -9.67 -1.12
N ILE A 140 -12.42 -9.60 -0.23
CA ILE A 140 -11.18 -10.39 -0.31
C ILE A 140 -11.46 -11.89 -0.20
N SER A 141 -12.33 -12.29 0.74
CA SER A 141 -12.69 -13.71 0.88
C SER A 141 -13.35 -14.27 -0.38
N LEU A 142 -14.05 -13.42 -1.14
CA LEU A 142 -14.69 -13.81 -2.40
C LEU A 142 -13.70 -13.94 -3.55
N THR A 143 -12.57 -13.20 -3.56
CA THR A 143 -11.54 -13.37 -4.59
C THR A 143 -10.73 -14.64 -4.42
N ARG A 144 -10.48 -15.07 -3.18
CA ARG A 144 -9.68 -16.28 -2.87
C ARG A 144 -10.40 -17.60 -3.10
N GLN A 145 -11.73 -17.61 -3.20
CA GLN A 145 -12.50 -18.83 -3.41
C GLN A 145 -12.58 -19.21 -4.88
N GLN A 146 -11.52 -19.81 -5.43
CA GLN A 146 -11.67 -20.63 -6.62
C GLN A 146 -12.45 -21.90 -6.26
N SER A 147 -13.55 -22.14 -6.97
CA SER A 147 -14.40 -23.30 -6.73
C SER A 147 -13.61 -24.58 -7.06
N TRP A 148 -13.30 -25.39 -6.04
CA TRP A 148 -12.69 -26.71 -6.20
C TRP A 148 -13.41 -27.58 -7.24
N LEU A 149 -14.71 -27.35 -7.43
CA LEU A 149 -15.54 -28.00 -8.45
C LEU A 149 -15.19 -27.58 -9.88
N VAL A 150 -14.72 -26.36 -10.12
CA VAL A 150 -14.28 -25.90 -11.45
C VAL A 150 -12.98 -26.59 -11.82
N CYS A 151 -12.01 -26.66 -10.90
CA CYS A 151 -10.80 -27.45 -11.08
C CYS A 151 -11.11 -28.93 -11.31
N TRP A 152 -12.12 -29.48 -10.61
CA TRP A 152 -12.55 -30.87 -10.77
C TRP A 152 -13.33 -31.14 -12.07
N ILE A 153 -14.14 -30.19 -12.54
CA ILE A 153 -14.86 -30.27 -13.81
C ILE A 153 -13.88 -30.12 -14.99
N ASP A 154 -12.88 -29.24 -14.88
CA ASP A 154 -11.84 -29.07 -15.90
C ASP A 154 -10.89 -30.28 -15.93
N ASN A 155 -10.53 -30.87 -14.77
CA ASN A 155 -9.78 -32.13 -14.73
C ASN A 155 -10.62 -33.36 -15.10
N GLY A 156 -11.94 -33.33 -14.89
CA GLY A 156 -12.85 -34.44 -15.17
C GLY A 156 -13.45 -34.43 -16.58
N GLY A 157 -13.27 -33.33 -17.33
CA GLY A 157 -13.93 -33.06 -18.60
C GLY A 157 -13.19 -33.52 -19.85
N ASN A 158 -11.85 -33.57 -19.82
CA ASN A 158 -11.03 -34.04 -20.94
C ASN A 158 -10.08 -35.13 -20.42
N SER A 159 -10.44 -36.39 -20.61
CA SER A 159 -9.46 -37.46 -20.48
C SER A 159 -8.37 -37.19 -21.52
N LYS A 160 -7.11 -37.15 -21.10
CA LYS A 160 -5.93 -37.07 -21.98
C LYS A 160 -6.02 -38.04 -23.18
N ASP A 161 -6.80 -39.09 -23.04
CA ASP A 161 -7.14 -40.08 -24.08
C ASP A 161 -7.94 -39.52 -25.27
N GLU A 162 -8.80 -38.51 -25.10
CA GLU A 162 -9.62 -37.92 -26.18
C GLU A 162 -8.79 -36.97 -27.06
N LEU A 163 -7.94 -36.16 -26.44
CA LEU A 163 -6.98 -35.31 -27.14
C LEU A 163 -5.93 -36.17 -27.87
N ALA A 164 -5.48 -37.26 -27.24
CA ALA A 164 -4.56 -38.21 -27.85
C ALA A 164 -5.21 -39.04 -28.98
N ALA A 165 -6.54 -39.25 -28.96
CA ALA A 165 -7.26 -39.89 -30.06
C ALA A 165 -7.47 -38.93 -31.25
N LEU A 166 -7.75 -37.65 -30.98
CA LEU A 166 -7.83 -36.59 -32.00
C LEU A 166 -6.49 -36.34 -32.69
N LEU A 167 -5.39 -36.29 -31.94
CA LEU A 167 -4.04 -36.19 -32.51
C LEU A 167 -3.62 -37.42 -33.32
N ARG A 168 -4.29 -38.57 -33.12
CA ARG A 168 -4.11 -39.81 -33.87
C ARG A 168 -5.12 -39.97 -35.03
N GLY A 169 -6.05 -39.04 -35.21
CA GLY A 169 -7.03 -39.07 -36.30
C GLY A 169 -8.15 -40.11 -36.15
N GLU A 170 -8.37 -40.65 -34.95
CA GLU A 170 -9.41 -41.65 -34.69
C GLU A 170 -10.77 -40.98 -34.39
N PRO A 171 -11.90 -41.56 -34.85
CA PRO A 171 -13.22 -41.02 -34.53
C PRO A 171 -13.51 -41.20 -33.02
N PRO A 172 -14.03 -40.17 -32.33
CA PRO A 172 -14.25 -40.23 -30.90
C PRO A 172 -15.31 -41.29 -30.54
N LYS A 173 -15.03 -42.10 -29.51
CA LYS A 173 -15.96 -43.12 -29.01
C LYS A 173 -17.26 -42.45 -28.53
N THR A 174 -18.41 -42.94 -28.99
CA THR A 174 -19.72 -42.43 -28.59
C THR A 174 -19.91 -42.62 -27.08
N PRO A 175 -20.21 -41.56 -26.31
CA PRO A 175 -20.33 -41.65 -24.86
C PRO A 175 -21.61 -42.42 -24.48
N SER A 176 -21.51 -43.27 -23.45
CA SER A 176 -22.67 -43.99 -22.88
C SER A 176 -23.78 -43.05 -22.43
N ALA A 177 -25.05 -43.45 -22.57
CA ALA A 177 -26.23 -42.67 -22.19
C ALA A 177 -26.19 -42.14 -20.74
N TRP A 178 -25.66 -42.92 -19.80
CA TRP A 178 -25.44 -42.51 -18.41
C TRP A 178 -24.48 -41.32 -18.27
N ARG A 179 -23.34 -41.32 -18.99
CA ARG A 179 -22.39 -40.19 -19.03
C ARG A 179 -23.04 -38.95 -19.64
N GLN A 180 -23.93 -39.10 -20.61
CA GLN A 180 -24.64 -37.99 -21.23
C GLN A 180 -25.66 -37.36 -20.25
N GLN A 181 -26.33 -38.17 -19.44
CA GLN A 181 -27.23 -37.70 -18.40
C GLN A 181 -26.47 -37.04 -17.23
N TRP A 182 -25.35 -37.61 -16.81
CA TRP A 182 -24.42 -36.97 -15.86
C TRP A 182 -23.87 -35.64 -16.39
N ARG A 183 -23.51 -35.55 -17.67
CA ARG A 183 -23.08 -34.29 -18.31
C ARG A 183 -24.19 -33.24 -18.31
N ARG A 184 -25.46 -33.61 -18.51
CA ARG A 184 -26.60 -32.68 -18.40
C ARG A 184 -26.77 -32.15 -16.97
N SER A 185 -26.66 -33.02 -15.96
CA SER A 185 -26.71 -32.62 -14.54
C SER A 185 -25.48 -31.81 -14.11
N LEU A 186 -24.31 -32.09 -14.69
CA LEU A 186 -23.10 -31.28 -14.49
C LEU A 186 -23.22 -29.92 -15.18
N HIS A 187 -23.96 -29.81 -16.28
CA HIS A 187 -24.17 -28.53 -16.97
C HIS A 187 -25.11 -27.58 -16.20
N THR A 188 -26.09 -28.10 -15.47
CA THR A 188 -26.93 -27.30 -14.56
C THR A 188 -26.21 -26.92 -13.27
N LEU A 189 -25.23 -27.73 -12.83
CA LEU A 189 -24.29 -27.35 -11.78
C LEU A 189 -23.25 -26.34 -12.29
N LYS A 190 -22.82 -26.44 -13.56
CA LYS A 190 -21.92 -25.51 -14.23
C LYS A 190 -22.52 -24.12 -14.32
N SER A 191 -23.82 -23.97 -14.58
CA SER A 191 -24.45 -22.63 -14.57
C SER A 191 -24.46 -21.99 -13.18
N ARG A 192 -24.69 -22.77 -12.11
CA ARG A 192 -24.58 -22.28 -10.72
C ARG A 192 -23.12 -22.04 -10.28
N CYS A 193 -22.16 -22.76 -10.84
CA CYS A 193 -20.74 -22.49 -10.64
C CYS A 193 -20.26 -21.27 -11.46
N ALA A 194 -20.78 -21.07 -12.67
CA ALA A 194 -20.46 -19.91 -13.50
C ALA A 194 -20.94 -18.60 -12.84
N GLU A 195 -22.11 -18.60 -12.19
CA GLU A 195 -22.54 -17.47 -11.36
C GLU A 195 -21.60 -17.22 -10.16
N ARG A 196 -21.03 -18.29 -9.58
CA ARG A 196 -20.03 -18.17 -8.50
C ARG A 196 -18.71 -17.60 -9.00
N ASP A 197 -18.25 -18.05 -10.17
CA ASP A 197 -17.03 -17.56 -10.81
C ASP A 197 -17.22 -16.10 -11.24
N GLN A 198 -18.40 -15.72 -11.73
CA GLN A 198 -18.73 -14.35 -12.11
C GLN A 198 -18.71 -13.41 -10.89
N ALA A 199 -19.22 -13.84 -9.73
CA ALA A 199 -19.14 -13.03 -8.50
C ALA A 199 -17.69 -12.85 -8.01
N SER A 200 -16.85 -13.89 -8.09
CA SER A 200 -15.43 -13.77 -7.76
C SER A 200 -14.66 -12.88 -8.74
N LEU A 201 -14.99 -12.97 -10.03
CA LEU A 201 -14.37 -12.15 -11.09
C LEU A 201 -14.78 -10.69 -10.93
N GLN A 202 -16.06 -10.40 -10.70
CA GLN A 202 -16.54 -9.06 -10.41
C GLN A 202 -15.94 -8.47 -9.13
N ALA A 203 -15.76 -9.29 -8.07
CA ALA A 203 -15.11 -8.85 -6.85
C ALA A 203 -13.64 -8.47 -7.09
N ARG A 204 -12.92 -9.29 -7.87
CA ARG A 204 -11.53 -9.02 -8.26
C ARG A 204 -11.41 -7.77 -9.13
N GLU A 205 -12.26 -7.62 -10.15
CA GLU A 205 -12.30 -6.41 -10.99
C GLU A 205 -12.63 -5.17 -10.17
N THR A 206 -13.53 -5.28 -9.19
CA THR A 206 -13.86 -4.17 -8.30
C THR A 206 -12.65 -3.76 -7.46
N LEU A 207 -11.93 -4.73 -6.87
CA LEU A 207 -10.70 -4.44 -6.12
C LEU A 207 -9.61 -3.83 -7.01
N LEU A 208 -9.43 -4.35 -8.22
CA LEU A 208 -8.48 -3.82 -9.19
C LEU A 208 -8.84 -2.36 -9.54
N ASN A 209 -10.10 -2.07 -9.89
CA ASN A 209 -10.53 -0.71 -10.22
C ASN A 209 -10.31 0.28 -9.06
N LEU A 210 -10.49 -0.16 -7.81
CA LEU A 210 -10.23 0.66 -6.62
C LEU A 210 -8.75 1.02 -6.46
N VAL A 211 -7.87 0.14 -6.90
CA VAL A 211 -6.42 0.26 -6.72
C VAL A 211 -5.74 0.92 -7.92
N THR A 212 -6.23 0.68 -9.13
CA THR A 212 -5.64 1.18 -10.37
C THR A 212 -5.97 2.65 -10.63
N SER A 213 -7.01 3.21 -10.00
CA SER A 213 -7.38 4.62 -10.25
C SER A 213 -6.41 5.60 -9.57
N PRO A 214 -5.65 6.42 -10.31
CA PRO A 214 -4.66 7.31 -9.73
C PRO A 214 -5.28 8.42 -8.87
N GLU A 215 -6.37 9.04 -9.35
CA GLU A 215 -7.07 10.10 -8.60
C GLU A 215 -7.60 9.59 -7.25
N LEU A 216 -8.15 8.37 -7.24
CA LEU A 216 -8.63 7.75 -6.01
C LEU A 216 -7.46 7.47 -5.07
N THR A 217 -6.37 6.88 -5.55
CA THR A 217 -5.18 6.59 -4.73
C THR A 217 -4.60 7.86 -4.09
N ILE A 218 -4.52 8.96 -4.84
CA ILE A 218 -4.06 10.26 -4.30
C ILE A 218 -4.97 10.73 -3.17
N HIS A 219 -6.30 10.71 -3.39
CA HIS A 219 -7.26 11.11 -2.37
C HIS A 219 -7.19 10.21 -1.13
N LEU A 220 -7.11 8.89 -1.31
CA LEU A 220 -7.02 7.92 -0.22
C LEU A 220 -5.73 8.07 0.59
N ALA A 221 -4.59 8.34 -0.06
CA ALA A 221 -3.33 8.58 0.62
C ALA A 221 -3.36 9.79 1.56
N GLN A 222 -4.14 10.82 1.21
CA GLN A 222 -4.28 12.04 2.01
C GLN A 222 -5.36 11.91 3.10
N ALA A 223 -6.55 11.46 2.74
CA ALA A 223 -7.72 11.46 3.62
C ALA A 223 -7.87 10.19 4.47
N HIS A 224 -7.56 9.02 3.91
CA HIS A 224 -7.79 7.71 4.53
C HIS A 224 -6.55 6.79 4.44
N PRO A 225 -5.35 7.21 4.87
CA PRO A 225 -4.12 6.44 4.67
C PRO A 225 -4.15 5.05 5.30
N HIS A 226 -4.87 4.86 6.41
CA HIS A 226 -4.99 3.55 7.06
C HIS A 226 -5.94 2.59 6.35
N PHE A 227 -6.86 3.10 5.52
CA PHE A 227 -7.69 2.25 4.67
C PHE A 227 -6.83 1.62 3.57
N CYS A 228 -5.86 2.36 3.00
CA CYS A 228 -4.90 1.84 2.03
C CYS A 228 -4.08 0.67 2.60
N LEU A 229 -3.72 0.70 3.89
CA LEU A 229 -3.02 -0.43 4.52
C LEU A 229 -3.86 -1.72 4.49
N LYS A 230 -5.17 -1.62 4.72
CA LYS A 230 -6.08 -2.78 4.62
C LYS A 230 -6.21 -3.29 3.18
N LEU A 231 -6.09 -2.40 2.19
CA LEU A 231 -6.03 -2.78 0.77
C LEU A 231 -4.69 -3.45 0.42
N LEU A 232 -3.59 -3.04 1.05
CA LEU A 232 -2.28 -3.67 0.85
C LEU A 232 -2.22 -5.10 1.43
N GLU A 233 -2.99 -5.36 2.47
CA GLU A 233 -3.22 -6.71 3.00
C GLU A 233 -4.11 -7.56 2.06
N ALA A 234 -4.76 -6.96 1.06
CA ALA A 234 -5.74 -7.56 0.17
C ALA A 234 -5.11 -8.08 -1.14
N ASP A 235 -5.07 -9.41 -1.29
CA ASP A 235 -4.54 -10.12 -2.48
C ASP A 235 -3.06 -9.81 -2.79
N GLU A 236 -2.39 -10.69 -3.53
CA GLU A 236 -0.98 -10.53 -3.91
C GLU A 236 -0.88 -9.90 -5.31
N ALA A 237 -1.83 -10.22 -6.20
CA ALA A 237 -1.84 -9.75 -7.58
C ALA A 237 -2.20 -8.27 -7.77
N ILE A 238 -2.68 -7.60 -6.72
CA ILE A 238 -3.17 -6.20 -6.74
C ILE A 238 -2.10 -5.26 -6.14
N ARG A 239 -1.05 -5.81 -5.52
CA ARG A 239 -0.27 -5.11 -4.51
C ARG A 239 0.87 -4.25 -5.06
N SER A 240 1.63 -4.73 -6.05
CA SER A 240 2.85 -4.05 -6.52
C SER A 240 2.57 -2.66 -7.12
N ASP A 241 1.65 -2.60 -8.08
CA ASP A 241 1.31 -1.33 -8.75
C ASP A 241 0.67 -0.35 -7.77
N PHE A 242 -0.13 -0.84 -6.83
CA PHE A 242 -0.75 0.01 -5.82
C PHE A 242 0.27 0.66 -4.89
N ILE A 243 1.26 -0.10 -4.42
CA ILE A 243 2.29 0.41 -3.51
C ILE A 243 3.04 1.55 -4.17
N ALA A 244 3.46 1.37 -5.42
CA ALA A 244 4.17 2.41 -6.17
C ALA A 244 3.35 3.72 -6.22
N HIS A 245 2.08 3.65 -6.64
CA HIS A 245 1.21 4.83 -6.71
C HIS A 245 0.90 5.42 -5.32
N TYR A 246 0.75 4.58 -4.30
CA TYR A 246 0.43 5.00 -2.94
C TYR A 246 1.60 5.71 -2.27
N VAL A 247 2.82 5.14 -2.35
CA VAL A 247 4.05 5.75 -1.84
C VAL A 247 4.31 7.08 -2.57
N ASP A 248 4.11 7.11 -3.89
CA ASP A 248 4.27 8.32 -4.67
C ASP A 248 3.30 9.44 -4.23
N ALA A 249 2.03 9.10 -4.02
CA ALA A 249 1.03 10.03 -3.51
C ALA A 249 1.33 10.53 -2.08
N LEU A 250 1.86 9.66 -1.22
CA LEU A 250 2.26 10.04 0.14
C LEU A 250 3.45 11.01 0.14
N LEU A 251 4.43 10.81 -0.76
CA LEU A 251 5.60 11.68 -0.89
C LEU A 251 5.27 13.01 -1.57
N ASP A 252 4.33 13.03 -2.51
CA ASP A 252 3.86 14.25 -3.18
C ASP A 252 3.18 15.22 -2.20
N ALA A 253 2.31 14.69 -1.35
CA ALA A 253 1.56 15.48 -0.40
C ALA A 253 2.38 15.83 0.86
N LYS A 254 2.98 17.04 0.89
CA LYS A 254 3.77 17.55 2.04
C LYS A 254 3.05 17.52 3.40
N GLY A 255 1.71 17.48 3.40
CA GLY A 255 0.85 17.38 4.58
C GLY A 255 0.40 15.95 4.91
N SER A 256 0.89 14.94 4.19
CA SER A 256 0.47 13.55 4.38
C SER A 256 0.85 13.03 5.75
N ARG A 257 0.15 11.96 6.17
CA ARG A 257 0.42 11.30 7.45
C ARG A 257 1.86 10.77 7.53
N LEU A 258 2.46 10.43 6.39
CA LEU A 258 3.85 9.98 6.29
C LEU A 258 4.82 11.01 6.86
N TYR A 259 4.73 12.27 6.43
CA TYR A 259 5.60 13.35 6.92
C TYR A 259 5.41 13.60 8.42
N VAL A 260 4.19 13.45 8.93
CA VAL A 260 3.90 13.58 10.37
C VAL A 260 4.57 12.44 11.16
N GLU A 261 4.46 11.20 10.69
CA GLU A 261 5.10 10.05 11.34
C GLU A 261 6.63 10.17 11.29
N LEU A 262 7.21 10.53 10.15
CA LEU A 262 8.66 10.75 10.00
C LEU A 262 9.18 11.87 10.89
N LYS A 263 8.47 13.01 10.97
CA LYS A 263 8.89 14.14 11.81
C LYS A 263 8.90 13.79 13.30
N ASN A 264 7.92 12.99 13.74
CA ASN A 264 7.76 12.58 15.13
C ASN A 264 8.61 11.34 15.47
N ASN A 265 9.14 10.62 14.48
CA ASN A 265 10.01 9.49 14.70
C ASN A 265 11.47 9.91 14.88
N ARG A 266 11.85 10.24 16.12
CA ARG A 266 13.23 10.65 16.46
C ARG A 266 13.88 9.79 17.54
N ASN A 267 13.14 8.84 18.10
CA ASN A 267 13.65 7.99 19.16
C ASN A 267 14.50 6.88 18.53
N LEU A 268 15.64 6.58 19.17
CA LEU A 268 16.57 5.56 18.70
C LEU A 268 16.34 4.23 19.45
N ASN A 269 16.59 3.13 18.77
CA ASN A 269 16.50 1.76 19.26
C ASN A 269 17.83 1.02 19.06
N GLY A 270 18.91 1.57 19.64
CA GLY A 270 20.27 1.05 19.51
C GLY A 270 21.03 1.65 18.33
N GLY A 271 22.16 2.31 18.63
CA GLY A 271 22.92 3.02 17.60
C GLY A 271 22.09 4.10 16.91
N SER A 272 22.16 4.14 15.57
CA SER A 272 21.35 5.03 14.71
C SER A 272 20.01 4.43 14.27
N ARG A 273 19.63 3.22 14.74
CA ARG A 273 18.36 2.58 14.34
C ARG A 273 17.19 3.38 14.92
N LEU A 274 16.21 3.72 14.09
CA LEU A 274 15.00 4.42 14.54
C LEU A 274 14.02 3.45 15.19
N TYR A 275 13.43 3.86 16.32
CA TYR A 275 12.38 3.10 16.99
C TYR A 275 11.05 3.22 16.23
N LEU A 276 10.33 2.13 16.02
CA LEU A 276 9.02 2.12 15.34
C LEU A 276 7.87 1.95 16.36
N PRO A 277 7.34 3.03 16.97
CA PRO A 277 6.25 2.92 17.93
C PRO A 277 4.95 2.46 17.25
N GLU A 278 4.05 1.85 18.03
CA GLU A 278 2.72 1.42 17.57
C GLU A 278 1.86 2.56 16.98
N SER A 279 2.12 3.80 17.40
CA SER A 279 1.46 4.98 16.86
C SER A 279 1.81 5.27 15.40
N ASN A 280 2.98 4.82 14.94
CA ASN A 280 3.48 5.04 13.58
C ASN A 280 3.00 3.88 12.68
N ARG A 281 1.71 3.90 12.37
CA ARG A 281 1.05 2.79 11.68
C ARG A 281 1.57 2.61 10.25
N LEU A 282 1.92 3.69 9.54
CA LEU A 282 2.45 3.58 8.19
C LEU A 282 3.87 3.02 8.21
N LEU A 283 4.76 3.64 8.99
CA LEU A 283 6.16 3.20 9.06
C LEU A 283 6.29 1.77 9.56
N ARG A 284 5.49 1.39 10.58
CA ARG A 284 5.47 0.03 11.09
C ARG A 284 4.93 -0.96 10.05
N PHE A 285 3.89 -0.59 9.30
CA PHE A 285 3.36 -1.47 8.25
C PHE A 285 4.40 -1.77 7.17
N PHE A 286 5.15 -0.76 6.73
CA PHE A 286 6.13 -0.94 5.65
C PHE A 286 7.46 -1.54 6.12
N PHE A 287 7.92 -1.25 7.34
CA PHE A 287 9.32 -1.52 7.71
C PHE A 287 9.50 -2.41 8.94
N ALA A 288 8.46 -2.70 9.72
CA ALA A 288 8.64 -3.58 10.89
C ALA A 288 9.02 -5.01 10.51
N ASP A 289 8.66 -5.46 9.31
CA ASP A 289 9.08 -6.74 8.73
C ASP A 289 9.81 -6.45 7.40
N ALA A 290 11.14 -6.56 7.42
CA ALA A 290 11.97 -6.22 6.27
C ALA A 290 11.79 -7.22 5.12
N ALA A 291 11.47 -8.50 5.42
CA ALA A 291 11.21 -9.49 4.38
C ALA A 291 9.90 -9.21 3.65
N MET A 292 8.88 -8.73 4.38
CA MET A 292 7.64 -8.26 3.76
C MET A 292 7.84 -6.97 2.95
N ALA A 293 8.75 -6.09 3.34
CA ALA A 293 9.08 -4.90 2.56
C ALA A 293 9.62 -5.28 1.16
N VAL A 294 10.62 -6.16 1.12
CA VAL A 294 11.20 -6.68 -0.14
C VAL A 294 10.17 -7.44 -0.96
N LYS A 295 9.39 -8.32 -0.33
CA LYS A 295 8.33 -9.07 -1.02
C LYS A 295 7.32 -8.16 -1.75
N ASN A 296 7.16 -6.93 -1.25
CA ASN A 296 6.20 -5.96 -1.73
C ASN A 296 6.85 -4.85 -2.58
N ASP A 297 8.13 -4.99 -2.96
CA ASP A 297 8.90 -4.02 -3.76
C ASP A 297 8.83 -2.58 -3.22
N VAL A 298 8.79 -2.42 -1.90
CA VAL A 298 8.68 -1.11 -1.23
C VAL A 298 9.89 -0.23 -1.56
N GLU A 299 11.07 -0.84 -1.66
CA GLU A 299 12.31 -0.20 -2.04
C GLU A 299 12.25 0.39 -3.46
N ALA A 300 11.65 -0.31 -4.42
CA ALA A 300 11.49 0.18 -5.78
C ALA A 300 10.46 1.31 -5.83
N ALA A 301 9.35 1.17 -5.09
CA ALA A 301 8.33 2.22 -4.98
C ALA A 301 8.90 3.54 -4.43
N ILE A 302 9.73 3.48 -3.38
CA ILE A 302 10.40 4.67 -2.83
C ILE A 302 11.48 5.16 -3.79
N GLY A 303 12.33 4.25 -4.26
CA GLY A 303 13.46 4.50 -5.15
C GLY A 303 13.07 5.26 -6.41
N ASP A 304 12.13 4.69 -7.17
CA ASP A 304 11.65 5.29 -8.42
C ASP A 304 10.89 6.60 -8.20
N SER A 305 10.18 6.73 -7.08
CA SER A 305 9.47 7.96 -6.72
C SER A 305 10.45 9.13 -6.47
N VAL A 306 11.55 8.87 -5.77
CA VAL A 306 12.62 9.87 -5.54
C VAL A 306 13.38 10.15 -6.83
N ARG A 307 13.75 9.10 -7.57
CA ARG A 307 14.46 9.20 -8.85
C ARG A 307 13.70 10.08 -9.85
N ARG A 308 12.40 9.85 -10.01
CA ARG A 308 11.54 10.64 -10.90
C ARG A 308 11.52 12.11 -10.50
N ARG A 309 11.45 12.42 -9.21
CA ARG A 309 11.48 13.81 -8.71
C ARG A 309 12.82 14.49 -8.98
N LEU A 310 13.93 13.76 -8.83
CA LEU A 310 15.26 14.29 -9.16
C LEU A 310 15.44 14.54 -10.67
N ASP A 311 14.77 13.76 -11.53
CA ASP A 311 14.86 13.91 -12.99
C ASP A 311 13.89 14.97 -13.55
N GLU A 312 12.64 14.98 -13.08
CA GLU A 312 11.53 15.67 -13.73
C GLU A 312 11.08 16.96 -13.01
N ASP A 313 11.23 17.04 -11.69
CA ASP A 313 10.73 18.17 -10.89
C ASP A 313 11.74 19.33 -10.82
N LYS A 314 11.71 20.17 -11.85
CA LYS A 314 12.58 21.35 -11.94
C LYS A 314 12.36 22.36 -10.83
N GLN A 315 11.12 22.54 -10.38
CA GLN A 315 10.80 23.51 -9.33
C GLN A 315 11.39 23.06 -7.99
N LEU A 316 11.32 21.76 -7.69
CA LEU A 316 11.98 21.19 -6.52
C LEU A 316 13.51 21.35 -6.62
N ALA A 317 14.10 21.07 -7.78
CA ALA A 317 15.54 21.24 -7.99
C ALA A 317 16.00 22.69 -7.82
N GLU A 318 15.24 23.67 -8.31
CA GLU A 318 15.49 25.10 -8.10
C GLU A 318 15.45 25.44 -6.59
N THR A 319 14.41 24.99 -5.89
CA THR A 319 14.25 25.20 -4.44
C THR A 319 15.40 24.59 -3.63
N LEU A 320 15.94 23.44 -4.06
CA LEU A 320 17.03 22.74 -3.37
C LEU A 320 18.44 23.28 -3.70
N ASN A 321 18.53 24.18 -4.68
CA ASN A 321 19.73 24.96 -4.98
C ASN A 321 19.74 26.34 -4.29
N GLU A 322 18.63 26.75 -3.65
CA GLU A 322 18.62 27.96 -2.84
C GLU A 322 19.54 27.82 -1.62
N PRO A 323 19.96 28.96 -1.00
CA PRO A 323 20.73 28.91 0.24
C PRO A 323 20.01 28.09 1.33
N LEU A 324 20.77 27.32 2.11
CA LEU A 324 20.24 26.34 3.07
C LEU A 324 19.12 26.90 3.98
N GLY A 325 19.30 28.11 4.50
CA GLY A 325 18.29 28.79 5.34
C GLY A 325 17.78 27.89 6.47
N SER A 326 16.45 27.77 6.60
CA SER A 326 15.77 26.92 7.61
C SER A 326 15.50 25.49 7.15
N TYR A 327 16.17 25.04 6.09
CA TYR A 327 15.95 23.71 5.54
C TYR A 327 16.28 22.61 6.56
N GLN A 328 17.39 22.74 7.29
CA GLN A 328 17.84 21.73 8.24
C GLN A 328 16.84 21.54 9.40
N GLU A 329 16.24 22.60 9.94
CA GLU A 329 15.31 22.48 11.06
C GLU A 329 13.86 22.20 10.63
N VAL A 330 13.42 22.76 9.50
CA VAL A 330 12.01 22.75 9.08
C VAL A 330 11.83 22.15 7.70
N GLY A 331 12.56 22.64 6.70
CA GLY A 331 12.35 22.28 5.29
C GLY A 331 12.53 20.80 4.99
N ARG A 332 13.49 20.13 5.64
CA ARG A 332 13.78 18.70 5.44
C ARG A 332 12.58 17.79 5.74
N PHE A 333 11.71 18.20 6.67
CA PHE A 333 10.50 17.45 7.05
C PHE A 333 9.34 17.64 6.07
N ARG A 334 9.54 18.39 4.99
CA ARG A 334 8.59 18.56 3.88
C ARG A 334 9.23 18.26 2.53
N CYS A 335 10.48 17.79 2.53
CA CYS A 335 11.23 17.47 1.33
C CYS A 335 11.01 15.99 0.98
N PRO A 336 10.51 15.68 -0.23
CA PRO A 336 10.28 14.29 -0.63
C PRO A 336 11.59 13.50 -0.77
N ILE A 337 12.68 14.12 -1.25
CA ILE A 337 13.99 13.46 -1.37
C ILE A 337 14.54 13.11 0.03
N ASN A 338 14.52 14.06 0.96
CA ASN A 338 14.94 13.81 2.34
C ASN A 338 14.09 12.72 3.02
N SER A 339 12.79 12.68 2.72
CA SER A 339 11.88 11.67 3.25
C SER A 339 12.17 10.30 2.67
N GLY A 340 12.39 10.20 1.35
CA GLY A 340 12.84 8.98 0.69
C GLY A 340 14.13 8.43 1.28
N ILE A 341 15.14 9.28 1.49
CA ILE A 341 16.39 8.90 2.19
C ILE A 341 16.10 8.35 3.59
N THR A 342 15.18 8.98 4.33
CA THR A 342 14.81 8.52 5.69
C THR A 342 14.05 7.20 5.66
N LEU A 343 13.23 6.95 4.63
CA LEU A 343 12.53 5.67 4.47
C LEU A 343 13.52 4.54 4.18
N PHE A 344 14.51 4.77 3.31
CA PHE A 344 15.63 3.85 3.12
C PHE A 344 16.43 3.65 4.41
N GLU A 345 16.72 4.72 5.15
CA GLU A 345 17.42 4.66 6.44
C GLU A 345 16.71 3.69 7.40
N ILE A 346 15.40 3.83 7.58
CA ILE A 346 14.58 2.94 8.41
C ILE A 346 14.60 1.51 7.87
N MET A 347 14.27 1.33 6.59
CA MET A 347 14.13 0.02 5.95
C MET A 347 15.43 -0.79 6.04
N VAL A 348 16.56 -0.16 5.70
CA VAL A 348 17.87 -0.82 5.68
C VAL A 348 18.34 -1.14 7.10
N HIS A 349 18.09 -0.26 8.08
CA HIS A 349 18.34 -0.57 9.48
C HIS A 349 17.54 -1.79 9.95
N GLU A 350 16.23 -1.86 9.66
CA GLU A 350 15.42 -3.02 10.03
C GLU A 350 15.90 -4.30 9.34
N GLY A 351 16.28 -4.25 8.07
CA GLY A 351 16.86 -5.40 7.37
C GLY A 351 18.19 -5.89 7.97
N ILE A 352 19.07 -4.97 8.40
CA ILE A 352 20.33 -5.33 9.09
C ILE A 352 20.04 -6.10 10.39
N HIS A 353 19.15 -5.57 11.23
CA HIS A 353 18.84 -6.18 12.53
C HIS A 353 18.06 -7.50 12.41
N GLN A 354 17.25 -7.66 11.36
CA GLN A 354 16.52 -8.90 11.07
C GLN A 354 17.36 -9.93 10.29
N GLY A 355 18.63 -9.61 9.96
CA GLY A 355 19.56 -10.51 9.28
C GLY A 355 19.18 -10.82 7.82
N LEU A 356 18.51 -9.90 7.14
CA LEU A 356 18.03 -10.09 5.78
C LEU A 356 19.22 -10.24 4.79
N GLN A 357 19.11 -11.21 3.87
CA GLN A 357 20.12 -11.51 2.85
C GLN A 357 19.82 -10.84 1.49
N ASP A 358 19.01 -9.78 1.53
CA ASP A 358 18.66 -8.93 0.40
C ASP A 358 19.15 -7.52 0.71
N HIS A 359 19.72 -6.83 -0.28
CA HIS A 359 20.27 -5.49 -0.10
C HIS A 359 19.20 -4.40 -0.21
N MET A 360 17.92 -4.74 -0.35
CA MET A 360 16.76 -3.83 -0.39
C MET A 360 16.97 -2.65 -1.35
N TRP A 361 17.59 -2.93 -2.49
CA TRP A 361 17.99 -1.95 -3.50
C TRP A 361 18.66 -0.68 -2.93
N LEU A 362 19.48 -0.80 -1.86
CA LEU A 362 20.17 0.35 -1.26
C LEU A 362 21.10 1.10 -2.25
N HIS A 363 21.42 0.48 -3.39
CA HIS A 363 22.10 1.07 -4.55
C HIS A 363 21.36 2.25 -5.19
N TYR A 364 20.07 2.49 -4.89
CA TYR A 364 19.40 3.75 -5.27
C TYR A 364 20.14 4.99 -4.76
N PHE A 365 20.91 4.90 -3.67
CA PHE A 365 21.71 6.03 -3.18
C PHE A 365 22.80 6.46 -4.18
N ASP A 366 23.36 5.52 -4.95
CA ASP A 366 24.32 5.86 -6.01
C ASP A 366 23.66 6.72 -7.10
N ASP A 367 22.52 6.25 -7.59
CA ASP A 367 21.71 6.95 -8.60
C ASP A 367 21.22 8.31 -8.10
N PHE A 368 20.81 8.41 -6.83
CA PHE A 368 20.41 9.67 -6.21
C PHE A 368 21.58 10.65 -6.15
N ALA A 369 22.79 10.19 -5.80
CA ALA A 369 23.97 11.05 -5.72
C ALA A 369 24.33 11.59 -7.11
N GLU A 370 24.34 10.73 -8.13
CA GLU A 370 24.58 11.12 -9.51
C GLU A 370 23.55 12.17 -9.98
N LYS A 371 22.26 11.95 -9.71
CA LYS A 371 21.18 12.85 -10.13
C LYS A 371 21.19 14.18 -9.38
N ILE A 372 21.45 14.16 -8.07
CA ILE A 372 21.64 15.40 -7.30
C ILE A 372 22.77 16.21 -7.91
N LEU A 373 23.94 15.60 -8.16
CA LEU A 373 25.06 16.29 -8.79
C LEU A 373 24.71 16.83 -10.18
N LYS A 374 23.93 16.11 -11.00
CA LYS A 374 23.45 16.62 -12.29
C LYS A 374 22.58 17.87 -12.15
N GLN A 375 21.73 17.95 -11.12
CA GLN A 375 20.83 19.09 -10.88
C GLN A 375 21.47 20.25 -10.10
N MET A 376 22.59 20.04 -9.42
CA MET A 376 23.26 21.10 -8.65
C MET A 376 23.75 22.24 -9.55
N SER A 377 23.56 23.47 -9.08
CA SER A 377 24.26 24.66 -9.60
C SER A 377 25.76 24.56 -9.30
N GLY A 378 26.60 25.20 -10.12
CA GLY A 378 28.03 25.35 -9.78
C GLY A 378 28.23 26.17 -8.49
N VAL A 379 29.36 25.97 -7.81
CA VAL A 379 29.69 26.67 -6.56
C VAL A 379 29.98 28.14 -6.84
N SER A 380 29.38 29.05 -6.07
CA SER A 380 29.82 30.46 -6.01
C SER A 380 30.95 30.61 -4.99
N ASP A 381 31.94 31.47 -5.26
CA ASP A 381 33.12 31.64 -4.38
C ASP A 381 32.76 32.09 -2.96
N GLU A 382 31.61 32.76 -2.78
CA GLU A 382 31.13 33.23 -1.46
C GLU A 382 30.57 32.09 -0.60
N GLU A 383 30.10 31.00 -1.21
CA GLU A 383 29.46 29.86 -0.55
C GLU A 383 30.43 28.77 -0.11
N ALA A 384 31.68 28.81 -0.57
CA ALA A 384 32.67 27.73 -0.38
C ALA A 384 33.08 27.48 1.10
N TYR A 385 32.81 28.44 2.00
CA TYR A 385 33.14 28.37 3.42
C TYR A 385 31.99 27.89 4.32
N LEU A 386 30.78 27.76 3.78
CA LEU A 386 29.64 27.24 4.54
C LEU A 386 29.74 25.72 4.68
N GLU A 387 29.37 25.18 5.85
CA GLU A 387 29.32 23.73 6.09
C GLU A 387 28.37 23.04 5.11
N TRP A 388 27.21 23.66 4.86
CA TRP A 388 26.20 23.22 3.90
C TRP A 388 25.68 24.44 3.11
N PRO A 389 26.18 24.70 1.90
CA PRO A 389 25.74 25.84 1.09
C PRO A 389 24.25 25.79 0.73
N THR A 390 23.80 24.63 0.23
CA THR A 390 22.43 24.42 -0.26
C THR A 390 21.83 23.14 0.32
N PRO A 391 20.50 22.98 0.26
CA PRO A 391 19.84 21.71 0.60
C PRO A 391 20.42 20.49 -0.12
N PHE A 392 20.86 20.62 -1.38
CA PHE A 392 21.53 19.50 -2.07
C PHE A 392 22.85 19.08 -1.42
N HIS A 393 23.65 20.03 -0.94
CA HIS A 393 24.86 19.72 -0.17
C HIS A 393 24.50 18.94 1.11
N TYR A 394 23.49 19.43 1.85
CA TYR A 394 23.00 18.73 3.04
C TYR A 394 22.52 17.31 2.72
N LEU A 395 21.80 17.12 1.61
CA LEU A 395 21.30 15.80 1.19
C LEU A 395 22.44 14.84 0.84
N LEU A 396 23.47 15.29 0.11
CA LEU A 396 24.66 14.47 -0.18
C LEU A 396 25.39 14.07 1.11
N GLY A 397 25.61 15.02 2.02
CA GLY A 397 26.19 14.73 3.34
C GLY A 397 25.39 13.71 4.13
N ARG A 398 24.06 13.85 4.11
CA ARG A 398 23.16 12.91 4.77
C ARG A 398 23.23 11.52 4.14
N MET A 399 23.29 11.41 2.81
CA MET A 399 23.38 10.12 2.13
C MET A 399 24.69 9.40 2.47
N VAL A 400 25.82 10.12 2.47
CA VAL A 400 27.12 9.57 2.89
C VAL A 400 27.03 9.13 4.36
N GLY A 401 26.51 9.98 5.25
CA GLY A 401 26.33 9.66 6.67
C GLY A 401 25.45 8.42 6.93
N VAL A 402 24.32 8.32 6.25
CA VAL A 402 23.43 7.16 6.35
C VAL A 402 24.12 5.88 5.84
N SER A 403 24.88 5.97 4.75
CA SER A 403 25.62 4.82 4.21
C SER A 403 26.76 4.35 5.14
N THR A 404 27.45 5.28 5.81
CA THR A 404 28.46 4.94 6.83
C THR A 404 27.81 4.32 8.05
N ASP A 405 26.65 4.84 8.48
CA ASP A 405 25.92 4.28 9.60
C ASP A 405 25.49 2.84 9.29
N TRP A 406 24.94 2.55 8.10
CA TRP A 406 24.62 1.18 7.69
C TRP A 406 25.82 0.23 7.71
N ALA A 407 27.01 0.71 7.33
CA ALA A 407 28.23 -0.08 7.41
C ALA A 407 28.62 -0.38 8.87
N GLU A 408 28.45 0.58 9.79
CA GLU A 408 28.79 0.44 11.22
C GLU A 408 27.75 -0.33 12.04
N GLN A 409 26.49 -0.39 11.60
CA GLN A 409 25.42 -0.99 12.41
C GLN A 409 25.58 -2.49 12.66
N CYS A 410 26.37 -3.20 11.86
CA CYS A 410 26.65 -4.62 12.10
C CYS A 410 27.24 -4.89 13.51
N ALA A 411 27.92 -3.90 14.10
CA ALA A 411 28.45 -3.99 15.47
C ALA A 411 27.37 -4.16 16.55
N ARG A 412 26.12 -3.81 16.25
CA ARG A 412 25.02 -3.68 17.21
C ARG A 412 23.87 -4.65 16.96
N ILE A 413 24.06 -5.62 16.07
CA ILE A 413 23.07 -6.67 15.78
C ILE A 413 22.90 -7.55 17.03
N ASP A 414 21.67 -7.66 17.52
CA ASP A 414 21.27 -8.70 18.47
C ASP A 414 20.85 -9.94 17.69
N ASP A 415 21.57 -11.04 17.90
CA ASP A 415 21.27 -12.30 17.23
C ASP A 415 19.84 -12.76 17.55
N SER A 416 19.27 -12.42 18.72
CA SER A 416 17.91 -12.83 19.13
C SER A 416 16.79 -12.31 18.20
N GLU A 417 17.02 -11.19 17.52
CA GLU A 417 16.07 -10.57 16.59
C GLU A 417 16.06 -11.26 15.21
N ILE A 418 17.10 -12.02 14.89
CA ILE A 418 17.23 -12.72 13.61
C ILE A 418 16.36 -13.99 13.62
N PRO A 419 15.48 -14.21 12.62
CA PRO A 419 14.73 -15.45 12.51
C PRO A 419 15.64 -16.68 12.49
N GLN A 420 15.30 -17.72 13.26
CA GLN A 420 16.12 -18.94 13.37
C GLN A 420 16.37 -19.61 12.01
N ALA A 421 15.35 -19.61 11.14
CA ALA A 421 15.47 -20.16 9.79
C ALA A 421 16.56 -19.46 8.96
N THR A 422 16.67 -18.13 9.08
CA THR A 422 17.71 -17.32 8.41
C THR A 422 19.08 -17.60 8.99
N ARG A 423 19.20 -17.64 10.33
CA ARG A 423 20.49 -17.87 11.01
C ARG A 423 21.09 -19.25 10.72
N CYS A 424 20.25 -20.25 10.43
CA CYS A 424 20.67 -21.61 10.09
C CYS A 424 20.87 -21.84 8.58
N ALA A 425 20.69 -20.83 7.73
CA ALA A 425 20.90 -20.97 6.29
C ALA A 425 22.40 -21.15 5.97
N VAL A 426 22.69 -21.95 4.93
CA VAL A 426 24.07 -22.34 4.56
C VAL A 426 24.93 -21.13 4.16
N ASP A 427 24.33 -20.17 3.46
CA ASP A 427 25.02 -18.98 2.93
C ASP A 427 24.69 -17.71 3.74
N PHE A 428 24.33 -17.85 5.02
CA PHE A 428 24.01 -16.71 5.86
C PHE A 428 25.24 -15.85 6.14
N ASP A 429 25.22 -14.62 5.62
CA ASP A 429 26.22 -13.62 5.90
C ASP A 429 25.64 -12.53 6.82
N ARG A 430 26.09 -12.52 8.08
CA ARG A 430 25.67 -11.54 9.10
C ARG A 430 25.92 -10.10 8.66
N HIS A 431 26.97 -9.86 7.89
CA HIS A 431 27.41 -8.52 7.49
C HIS A 431 27.04 -8.20 6.05
N TYR A 432 26.13 -8.97 5.43
CA TYR A 432 25.78 -8.84 4.02
C TYR A 432 25.38 -7.40 3.65
N ILE A 433 24.36 -6.86 4.31
CA ILE A 433 23.85 -5.50 4.02
C ILE A 433 24.92 -4.44 4.32
N SER A 434 25.66 -4.56 5.43
CA SER A 434 26.74 -3.63 5.78
C SER A 434 27.86 -3.63 4.73
N LYS A 435 28.23 -4.81 4.19
CA LYS A 435 29.16 -4.89 3.05
C LYS A 435 28.59 -4.24 1.79
N GLN A 436 27.30 -4.42 1.50
CA GLN A 436 26.64 -3.75 0.37
C GLN A 436 26.60 -2.23 0.55
N ALA A 437 26.37 -1.72 1.78
CA ALA A 437 26.45 -0.30 2.09
C ALA A 437 27.84 0.30 1.80
N THR A 438 28.92 -0.44 2.07
CA THR A 438 30.27 0.01 1.70
C THR A 438 30.47 0.14 0.19
N LYS A 439 29.84 -0.73 -0.62
CA LYS A 439 29.88 -0.64 -2.08
C LYS A 439 29.18 0.62 -2.58
N VAL A 440 28.01 0.92 -2.02
CA VAL A 440 27.23 2.11 -2.37
C VAL A 440 27.94 3.39 -1.98
N MET A 441 28.57 3.43 -0.81
CA MET A 441 29.42 4.55 -0.43
C MET A 441 30.59 4.74 -1.41
N GLY A 442 31.26 3.66 -1.82
CA GLY A 442 32.31 3.71 -2.84
C GLY A 442 31.80 4.24 -4.18
N ALA A 443 30.62 3.82 -4.63
CA ALA A 443 30.00 4.29 -5.86
C ALA A 443 29.62 5.78 -5.78
N MET A 444 28.97 6.22 -4.69
CA MET A 444 28.68 7.64 -4.46
C MET A 444 29.94 8.51 -4.48
N LEU A 445 31.03 8.05 -3.83
CA LEU A 445 32.30 8.79 -3.83
C LEU A 445 32.91 8.91 -5.24
N GLN A 446 32.72 7.92 -6.11
CA GLN A 446 33.16 8.00 -7.51
C GLN A 446 32.44 9.08 -8.31
N HIS A 447 31.24 9.49 -7.91
CA HIS A 447 30.55 10.64 -8.47
C HIS A 447 30.94 11.96 -7.79
N ILE A 448 31.07 11.96 -6.46
CA ILE A 448 31.29 13.14 -5.63
C ILE A 448 32.71 13.71 -5.80
N ILE A 449 33.74 12.87 -5.67
CA ILE A 449 35.14 13.31 -5.64
C ILE A 449 35.57 14.01 -6.94
N PRO A 450 35.29 13.49 -8.14
CA PRO A 450 35.68 14.15 -9.38
C PRO A 450 34.74 15.29 -9.78
N SER A 451 33.63 15.52 -9.09
CA SER A 451 32.65 16.55 -9.47
C SER A 451 33.23 17.96 -9.38
N GLU A 452 33.12 18.73 -10.45
CA GLU A 452 33.51 20.15 -10.48
C GLU A 452 32.49 21.06 -9.78
N LYS A 453 31.29 20.55 -9.51
CA LYS A 453 30.19 21.30 -8.86
C LYS A 453 30.31 21.37 -7.34
N LEU A 454 31.34 20.76 -6.76
CA LEU A 454 31.56 20.73 -5.31
C LEU A 454 32.90 21.39 -4.99
N SER A 455 32.92 22.17 -3.91
CA SER A 455 34.16 22.76 -3.41
C SER A 455 35.11 21.70 -2.86
N ALA A 456 36.42 22.00 -2.87
CA ALA A 456 37.42 21.10 -2.31
C ALA A 456 37.22 20.86 -0.80
N SER A 457 36.77 21.89 -0.06
CA SER A 457 36.44 21.78 1.38
C SER A 457 35.30 20.78 1.60
N PHE A 458 34.25 20.87 0.79
CA PHE A 458 33.09 19.99 0.89
C PHE A 458 33.42 18.53 0.53
N LYS A 459 34.19 18.30 -0.53
CA LYS A 459 34.70 16.95 -0.87
C LYS A 459 35.52 16.36 0.28
N THR A 460 36.38 17.18 0.90
CA THR A 460 37.20 16.77 2.04
C THR A 460 36.32 16.39 3.23
N HIS A 461 35.28 17.17 3.53
CA HIS A 461 34.32 16.87 4.59
C HIS A 461 33.59 15.54 4.37
N LEU A 462 33.08 15.29 3.16
CA LEU A 462 32.39 14.03 2.84
C LEU A 462 33.34 12.82 2.93
N LEU A 463 34.57 12.96 2.45
CA LEU A 463 35.57 11.91 2.59
C LEU A 463 35.95 11.69 4.06
N GLU A 464 36.01 12.75 4.87
CA GLU A 464 36.30 12.66 6.29
C GLU A 464 35.28 11.78 7.03
N ILE A 465 33.98 11.95 6.73
CA ILE A 465 32.91 11.10 7.28
C ILE A 465 33.17 9.62 6.94
N ALA A 466 33.44 9.32 5.67
CA ALA A 466 33.71 7.96 5.21
C ALA A 466 34.95 7.35 5.86
N ILE A 467 36.06 8.10 5.95
CA ILE A 467 37.33 7.60 6.52
C ILE A 467 37.22 7.43 8.03
N ARG A 468 36.52 8.31 8.75
CA ARG A 468 36.22 8.10 10.18
C ARG A 468 35.47 6.79 10.40
N SER A 469 34.52 6.48 9.52
CA SER A 469 33.78 5.22 9.56
C SER A 469 34.70 4.02 9.32
N TYR A 470 35.54 4.07 8.28
CA TYR A 470 36.53 3.03 8.02
C TYR A 470 37.45 2.76 9.22
N VAL A 471 37.95 3.81 9.89
CA VAL A 471 38.81 3.66 11.07
C VAL A 471 38.07 2.94 12.20
N ARG A 472 36.79 3.22 12.42
CA ARG A 472 35.97 2.51 13.42
C ARG A 472 35.78 1.03 13.05
N LEU A 473 35.47 0.75 11.78
CA LEU A 473 35.31 -0.60 11.26
C LEU A 473 36.60 -1.42 11.39
N GLN A 474 37.74 -0.81 11.06
CA GLN A 474 39.06 -1.44 11.15
C GLN A 474 39.46 -1.73 12.61
N SER A 475 39.04 -0.88 13.55
CA SER A 475 39.42 -0.99 14.96
C SER A 475 38.75 -2.17 15.68
N ASP A 476 37.63 -2.68 15.17
CA ASP A 476 36.93 -3.84 15.74
C ASP A 476 37.23 -5.10 14.92
N PRO A 477 37.89 -6.13 15.49
CA PRO A 477 38.18 -7.38 14.78
C PRO A 477 36.94 -8.09 14.23
N ARG A 478 35.77 -7.87 14.84
CA ARG A 478 34.50 -8.48 14.39
C ARG A 478 34.00 -7.88 13.08
N MET A 479 34.44 -6.67 12.73
CA MET A 479 34.03 -5.94 11.52
C MET A 479 35.12 -5.91 10.44
N ALA A 480 36.18 -6.72 10.59
CA ALA A 480 37.32 -6.71 9.69
C ALA A 480 36.94 -7.03 8.23
N ASP A 481 35.93 -7.88 8.01
CA ASP A 481 35.41 -8.20 6.68
C ASP A 481 34.67 -7.02 6.04
N VAL A 482 33.93 -6.24 6.84
CA VAL A 482 33.29 -4.99 6.39
C VAL A 482 34.33 -3.92 6.09
N ALA A 483 35.36 -3.78 6.92
CA ALA A 483 36.48 -2.87 6.67
C ALA A 483 37.24 -3.23 5.38
N ALA A 484 37.47 -4.51 5.12
CA ALA A 484 38.08 -4.99 3.87
C ALA A 484 37.18 -4.71 2.66
N SER A 485 35.86 -4.91 2.80
CA SER A 485 34.87 -4.56 1.78
C SER A 485 34.87 -3.07 1.48
N PHE A 486 34.93 -2.21 2.51
CA PHE A 486 35.07 -0.76 2.37
C PHE A 486 36.30 -0.40 1.55
N LEU A 487 37.46 -0.90 1.95
CA LEU A 487 38.73 -0.57 1.30
C LEU A 487 38.72 -0.98 -0.18
N LYS A 488 38.19 -2.17 -0.48
CA LYS A 488 38.00 -2.62 -1.86
C LYS A 488 37.02 -1.73 -2.63
N ALA A 489 35.85 -1.45 -2.06
CA ALA A 489 34.79 -0.68 -2.72
C ALA A 489 35.21 0.76 -3.07
N VAL A 490 35.89 1.44 -2.15
CA VAL A 490 36.30 2.84 -2.34
C VAL A 490 37.52 2.96 -3.26
N ILE A 491 38.50 2.05 -3.16
CA ILE A 491 39.78 2.19 -3.89
C ILE A 491 39.78 1.45 -5.22
N VAL A 492 39.25 0.22 -5.24
CA VAL A 492 39.29 -0.66 -6.43
C VAL A 492 37.98 -0.61 -7.19
N GLY A 493 36.86 -0.43 -6.49
CA GLY A 493 35.51 -0.53 -7.03
C GLY A 493 34.85 -1.87 -6.71
N SER A 494 33.51 -1.92 -6.82
CA SER A 494 32.71 -3.12 -6.58
C SER A 494 32.65 -4.03 -7.81
N ASP A 495 31.87 -3.61 -8.81
CA ASP A 495 31.53 -4.38 -10.00
C ASP A 495 32.36 -3.95 -11.20
N LEU A 496 32.68 -2.64 -11.26
CA LEU A 496 33.59 -2.05 -12.23
C LEU A 496 34.80 -1.44 -11.52
N PRO A 497 36.00 -1.57 -12.10
CA PRO A 497 37.19 -0.95 -11.54
C PRO A 497 37.09 0.57 -11.58
N THR A 498 37.52 1.22 -10.50
CA THR A 498 37.62 2.68 -10.42
C THR A 498 38.60 3.23 -11.44
N LYS A 499 38.33 4.42 -11.99
CA LYS A 499 39.22 5.11 -12.94
C LYS A 499 40.47 5.66 -12.25
N ASP A 500 41.60 5.70 -12.96
CA ASP A 500 42.86 6.28 -12.46
C ASP A 500 42.71 7.74 -12.02
N ALA A 501 42.00 8.55 -12.83
CA ALA A 501 41.73 9.94 -12.51
C ALA A 501 40.97 10.11 -11.19
N TYR A 502 40.02 9.21 -10.90
CA TYR A 502 39.31 9.21 -9.62
C TYR A 502 40.26 8.90 -8.46
N ARG A 503 41.13 7.89 -8.61
CA ARG A 503 42.08 7.50 -7.56
C ARG A 503 43.09 8.60 -7.26
N GLN A 504 43.56 9.31 -8.30
CA GLN A 504 44.44 10.47 -8.14
C GLN A 504 43.73 11.60 -7.37
N GLU A 505 42.49 11.92 -7.74
CA GLU A 505 41.74 12.97 -7.04
C GLU A 505 41.38 12.56 -5.61
N LEU A 506 41.01 11.29 -5.40
CA LEU A 506 40.82 10.71 -4.07
C LEU A 506 42.08 10.85 -3.21
N ARG A 507 43.27 10.66 -3.80
CA ARG A 507 44.55 10.84 -3.10
C ARG A 507 44.83 12.30 -2.74
N ASN A 508 44.44 13.24 -3.59
CA ASN A 508 44.54 14.68 -3.33
C ASN A 508 43.63 15.08 -2.16
N VAL A 509 42.35 14.71 -2.23
CA VAL A 509 41.36 14.99 -1.19
C VAL A 509 41.75 14.32 0.13
N PHE A 510 42.20 13.06 0.10
CA PHE A 510 42.72 12.35 1.27
C PHE A 510 43.93 13.08 1.88
N GLY A 511 44.77 13.70 1.06
CA GLY A 511 45.91 14.49 1.50
C GLY A 511 45.53 15.70 2.36
N ASN A 512 44.33 16.26 2.15
CA ASN A 512 43.81 17.43 2.85
C ASN A 512 43.10 17.09 4.17
N LEU A 513 42.89 15.80 4.47
CA LEU A 513 42.31 15.38 5.75
C LEU A 513 43.23 15.70 6.92
N ASP A 514 42.64 15.80 8.11
CA ASP A 514 43.40 15.98 9.35
C ASP A 514 44.48 14.91 9.51
N HIS A 515 45.66 15.34 9.95
CA HIS A 515 46.84 14.48 10.10
C HIS A 515 46.60 13.29 11.03
N VAL A 516 45.87 13.44 12.14
CA VAL A 516 45.57 12.35 13.06
C VAL A 516 44.68 11.31 12.39
N LEU A 517 43.68 11.76 11.62
CA LEU A 517 42.81 10.85 10.88
C LEU A 517 43.58 10.08 9.81
N ARG A 518 44.50 10.74 9.09
CA ARG A 518 45.36 10.09 8.09
C ARG A 518 46.29 9.04 8.70
N ASP A 519 46.84 9.32 9.87
CA ASP A 519 47.72 8.38 10.59
C ASP A 519 46.93 7.15 11.07
N ASN A 520 45.70 7.36 11.58
CA ASN A 520 44.81 6.28 11.98
C ASN A 520 44.31 5.44 10.78
N ALA A 521 44.23 6.03 9.58
CA ALA A 521 43.84 5.35 8.35
C ALA A 521 45.05 4.87 7.51
N SER A 522 46.17 4.50 8.16
CA SER A 522 47.43 4.15 7.48
C SER A 522 47.28 2.99 6.47
N THR A 523 46.47 1.98 6.76
CA THR A 523 46.18 0.88 5.84
C THR A 523 45.44 1.34 4.59
N PHE A 524 44.49 2.27 4.75
CA PHE A 524 43.78 2.86 3.61
C PHE A 524 44.75 3.65 2.73
N LYS A 525 45.60 4.47 3.35
CA LYS A 525 46.64 5.23 2.65
C LYS A 525 47.58 4.31 1.86
N ALA A 526 48.10 3.26 2.48
CA ALA A 526 48.99 2.31 1.83
C ALA A 526 48.33 1.60 0.64
N ALA A 527 47.06 1.19 0.79
CA ALA A 527 46.31 0.57 -0.30
C ALA A 527 46.01 1.55 -1.44
N LEU A 528 45.70 2.82 -1.11
CA LEU A 528 45.45 3.86 -2.11
C LEU A 528 46.74 4.16 -2.89
N ASP A 529 47.85 4.36 -2.19
CA ASP A 529 49.16 4.61 -2.80
C ASP A 529 49.59 3.43 -3.71
N ALA A 530 49.34 2.18 -3.30
CA ALA A 530 49.64 0.99 -4.10
C ALA A 530 48.72 0.80 -5.32
N SER A 531 47.55 1.46 -5.33
CA SER A 531 46.58 1.36 -6.43
C SER A 531 46.83 2.37 -7.55
N LEU A 532 47.69 3.35 -7.31
CA LEU A 532 48.06 4.38 -8.29
C LEU A 532 49.08 3.83 -9.30
N PRO A 533 49.01 4.26 -10.57
CA PRO A 533 49.92 3.82 -11.62
C PRO A 533 51.37 4.31 -11.46
#